data_AF-A0A3M1FYR0-F1
#
_entry.id   AF-A0A3M1FYR0-F1
#
_cell.length_a   1.000
_cell.length_b   1.000
_cell.length_c   1.000
_cell.angle_alpha   90.00
_cell.angle_beta   90.00
_cell.angle_gamma   90.00
#
_symmetry.space_group_name_H-M   'P 1'
#
loop_
_entity.id
_entity.type
_entity.pdbx_description
1 polymer ?
#
loop_
_entity_poly.entity_id
_entity_poly.type
_entity_poly.pdbx_seq_one_letter_code
_entity_poly.pdbx_strand_id
1 'polypeptide(L)'
;MELLLGIFAFVLGFAARRGQTCAVLAVHELLEKRRWDRSWSFILCAAWAAVVALPLAWWHEGARLAPALPVTGASLLGGILFGVGAAVNGACTFGSLNRIVSGQASYGFVLPGIALGAYASTLLVGRWAPAGAGNPMAEPHRWSLLAWAVA
;
A
#
# COMPACT_ATOMS: atom_id res chain seq x y z
N MET A 1 21.11 -11.60 -12.19
CA MET A 1 20.16 -11.35 -11.09
C MET A 1 19.72 -9.88 -11.06
N GLU A 2 20.66 -8.94 -11.10
CA GLU A 2 20.42 -7.48 -11.19
C GLU A 2 19.46 -7.05 -12.34
N LEU A 3 19.66 -7.59 -13.55
CA LEU A 3 18.81 -7.28 -14.72
C LEU A 3 17.35 -7.69 -14.52
N LEU A 4 17.12 -8.81 -13.83
CA LEU A 4 15.79 -9.34 -13.56
C LEU A 4 15.06 -8.47 -12.52
N LEU A 5 15.79 -8.02 -11.48
CA LEU A 5 15.29 -7.06 -10.50
C LEU A 5 14.95 -5.71 -11.16
N GLY A 6 15.79 -5.22 -12.06
CA GLY A 6 15.55 -4.00 -12.82
C GLY A 6 14.28 -4.08 -13.68
N ILE A 7 14.08 -5.21 -14.38
CA ILE A 7 12.88 -5.44 -15.18
C ILE A 7 11.63 -5.48 -14.28
N PHE A 8 11.67 -6.19 -13.15
CA PHE A 8 10.54 -6.21 -12.22
C PHE A 8 10.22 -4.85 -11.62
N ALA A 9 11.25 -4.10 -11.20
CA ALA A 9 11.07 -2.74 -10.69
C ALA A 9 10.47 -1.82 -11.76
N PHE A 10 10.91 -1.94 -13.01
CA PHE A 10 10.36 -1.17 -14.13
C PHE A 10 8.91 -1.54 -14.43
N VAL A 11 8.58 -2.84 -14.49
CA VAL A 11 7.21 -3.31 -14.73
C VAL A 11 6.28 -2.89 -13.59
N LEU A 12 6.72 -3.00 -12.33
CA LEU A 12 5.95 -2.53 -11.17
C LEU A 12 5.73 -1.02 -11.21
N GLY A 13 6.77 -0.24 -11.53
CA GLY A 13 6.66 1.22 -11.68
C GLY A 13 5.72 1.61 -12.83
N PHE A 14 5.81 0.92 -13.96
CA PHE A 14 4.93 1.13 -15.11
C PHE A 14 3.47 0.77 -14.80
N ALA A 15 3.24 -0.36 -14.13
CA ALA A 15 1.92 -0.80 -13.70
C ALA A 15 1.31 0.17 -12.66
N ALA A 16 2.10 0.59 -11.67
CA ALA A 16 1.67 1.57 -10.68
C ALA A 16 1.29 2.91 -11.33
N ARG A 17 2.05 3.35 -12.34
CA ARG A 17 1.74 4.57 -13.11
C ARG A 17 0.43 4.44 -13.90
N ARG A 18 0.17 3.28 -14.52
CA ARG A 18 -1.08 3.02 -15.26
C ARG A 18 -2.28 2.83 -14.35
N GLY A 19 -2.10 2.21 -13.19
CA GLY A 19 -3.19 1.85 -12.29
C GLY A 19 -3.84 3.02 -11.56
N GLN A 20 -3.17 4.17 -11.45
CA GLN A 20 -3.62 5.35 -10.69
C GLN A 20 -4.32 4.97 -9.36
N THR A 21 -3.70 4.05 -8.61
CA THR A 21 -4.28 3.46 -7.40
C THR A 21 -4.09 4.37 -6.19
N CYS A 22 -4.70 5.55 -6.24
CA CYS A 22 -4.78 6.43 -5.09
C CYS A 22 -6.08 6.13 -4.34
N ALA A 23 -5.99 5.41 -3.22
CA ALA A 23 -7.14 5.12 -2.38
C ALA A 23 -7.91 6.40 -1.97
N VAL A 24 -7.18 7.50 -1.73
CA VAL A 24 -7.77 8.80 -1.38
C VAL A 24 -8.54 9.41 -2.55
N LEU A 25 -8.01 9.35 -3.76
CA LEU A 25 -8.71 9.86 -4.94
C LEU A 25 -9.93 9.00 -5.28
N ALA A 26 -9.83 7.68 -5.08
CA ALA A 26 -10.95 6.77 -5.25
C ALA A 26 -12.08 7.06 -4.25
N VAL A 27 -11.74 7.29 -2.97
CA VAL A 27 -12.72 7.69 -1.94
C VAL A 27 -13.32 9.07 -2.23
N HIS A 28 -12.50 10.03 -2.65
CA HIS A 28 -12.98 11.37 -3.03
C HIS A 28 -13.93 11.31 -4.23
N GLU A 29 -13.61 10.55 -5.27
CA GLU A 29 -14.46 10.36 -6.45
C GLU A 29 -15.74 9.58 -6.11
N LEU A 30 -15.68 8.65 -5.15
CA LEU A 30 -16.82 7.94 -4.62
C LEU A 30 -17.76 8.88 -3.84
N LEU A 31 -17.21 9.75 -2.97
CA LEU A 31 -17.99 10.69 -2.17
C LEU A 31 -18.60 11.81 -3.01
N GLU A 32 -17.85 12.34 -3.98
CA GLU A 32 -18.23 13.57 -4.69
C GLU A 32 -18.92 13.29 -6.02
N LYS A 33 -18.48 12.26 -6.76
CA LYS A 33 -19.05 11.91 -8.06
C LYS A 33 -19.96 10.68 -8.03
N ARG A 34 -20.09 10.00 -6.88
CA ARG A 34 -20.84 8.72 -6.72
C ARG A 34 -20.43 7.63 -7.73
N ARG A 35 -19.22 7.72 -8.28
CA ARG A 35 -18.71 6.74 -9.26
C ARG A 35 -17.96 5.63 -8.55
N TRP A 36 -18.49 4.42 -8.65
CA TRP A 36 -17.96 3.22 -8.00
C TRP A 36 -16.86 2.54 -8.82
N ASP A 37 -16.75 2.88 -10.11
CA ASP A 37 -15.90 2.18 -11.08
C ASP A 37 -14.44 2.07 -10.62
N ARG A 38 -13.88 3.17 -10.07
CA ARG A 38 -12.47 3.24 -9.67
C ARG A 38 -12.16 2.49 -8.37
N SER A 39 -13.08 2.55 -7.42
CA SER A 39 -12.95 1.83 -6.15
C SER A 39 -13.05 0.31 -6.36
N TRP A 40 -13.90 -0.13 -7.28
CA TRP A 40 -14.04 -1.54 -7.61
C TRP A 40 -12.77 -2.12 -8.25
N SER A 41 -12.15 -1.40 -9.20
CA SER A 41 -10.87 -1.82 -9.77
C SER A 41 -9.76 -1.92 -8.73
N PHE A 42 -9.70 -1.00 -7.76
CA PHE A 42 -8.70 -1.04 -6.70
C PHE A 42 -8.89 -2.25 -5.78
N ILE A 43 -10.13 -2.54 -5.37
CA ILE A 43 -10.47 -3.72 -4.55
C ILE A 43 -10.14 -5.00 -5.31
N LEU A 44 -10.50 -5.08 -6.59
CA LEU A 44 -10.23 -6.25 -7.42
C LEU A 44 -8.72 -6.46 -7.60
N CYS A 45 -7.95 -5.40 -7.82
CA CYS A 45 -6.47 -5.49 -7.88
C CYS A 45 -5.87 -5.95 -6.54
N ALA A 46 -6.37 -5.45 -5.41
CA ALA A 46 -5.93 -5.89 -4.09
C ALA A 46 -6.29 -7.36 -3.83
N ALA A 47 -7.48 -7.80 -4.26
CA ALA A 47 -7.91 -9.19 -4.19
C ALA A 47 -7.01 -10.09 -5.06
N TRP A 48 -6.73 -9.71 -6.31
CA TRP A 48 -5.80 -10.45 -7.17
C TRP A 48 -4.38 -10.52 -6.59
N ALA A 49 -3.90 -9.43 -5.99
CA ALA A 49 -2.61 -9.45 -5.30
C ALA A 49 -2.60 -10.46 -4.14
N ALA A 50 -3.68 -10.54 -3.35
CA ALA A 50 -3.81 -11.53 -2.29
C ALA A 50 -3.87 -12.97 -2.84
N VAL A 51 -4.64 -13.20 -3.91
CA VAL A 51 -4.78 -14.51 -4.59
C VAL A 51 -3.44 -15.00 -5.13
N VAL A 52 -2.58 -14.12 -5.63
CA VAL A 52 -1.25 -14.51 -6.11
C VAL A 52 -0.25 -14.65 -4.96
N ALA A 53 -0.26 -13.74 -3.97
CA ALA A 53 0.73 -13.72 -2.90
C ALA A 53 0.57 -14.86 -1.88
N LEU A 54 -0.67 -15.23 -1.52
CA LEU A 54 -0.96 -16.29 -0.54
C LEU A 54 -0.42 -17.67 -0.94
N PRO A 55 -0.74 -18.23 -2.13
CA PRO A 55 -0.25 -19.55 -2.52
C PRO A 55 1.27 -19.56 -2.74
N LEU A 56 1.83 -18.44 -3.20
CA LEU A 56 3.27 -18.32 -3.39
C LEU A 56 4.02 -18.43 -2.04
N ALA A 57 3.44 -17.86 -0.99
CA ALA A 57 3.99 -17.95 0.36
C ALA A 57 3.75 -19.29 1.05
N TRP A 58 2.70 -20.02 0.68
CA TRP A 58 2.49 -21.38 1.17
C TRP A 58 3.42 -22.41 0.51
N TRP A 59 3.73 -22.21 -0.78
CA TRP A 59 4.51 -23.17 -1.56
C TRP A 59 6.02 -22.96 -1.47
N HIS A 60 6.48 -21.72 -1.22
CA HIS A 60 7.90 -21.38 -1.27
C HIS A 60 8.40 -20.82 0.07
N GLU A 61 9.30 -21.53 0.75
CA GLU A 61 9.85 -21.13 2.06
C GLU A 61 10.58 -19.77 2.04
N GLY A 62 11.05 -19.34 0.87
CA GLY A 62 11.64 -18.01 0.67
C GLY A 62 10.63 -16.87 0.50
N ALA A 63 9.35 -17.16 0.30
CA ALA A 63 8.30 -16.16 0.13
C ALA A 63 7.60 -15.91 1.48
N ARG A 64 8.05 -14.88 2.21
CA ARG A 64 7.49 -14.54 3.52
C ARG A 64 6.45 -13.43 3.39
N LEU A 65 5.28 -13.62 4.01
CA LEU A 65 4.31 -12.53 4.20
C LEU A 65 4.88 -11.49 5.17
N ALA A 66 4.61 -10.22 4.90
CA ALA A 66 4.96 -9.12 5.79
C ALA A 66 4.23 -9.27 7.13
N PRO A 67 4.91 -9.20 8.30
CA PRO A 67 4.35 -9.52 9.61
C PRO A 67 3.07 -8.73 9.90
N ALA A 68 2.14 -9.36 10.62
CA ALA A 68 0.87 -8.74 10.96
C ALA A 68 1.15 -7.59 11.92
N LEU A 69 0.85 -6.38 11.49
CA LEU A 69 0.92 -5.21 12.36
C LEU A 69 -0.31 -5.22 13.27
N PRO A 70 -0.15 -5.38 14.60
CA PRO A 70 -1.29 -5.31 15.48
C PRO A 70 -1.94 -3.93 15.39
N VAL A 71 -3.27 -3.91 15.41
CA VAL A 71 -4.04 -2.67 15.39
C VAL A 71 -3.91 -2.02 16.77
N THR A 72 -2.88 -1.21 16.93
CA THR A 72 -2.64 -0.42 18.14
C THR A 72 -3.17 1.00 17.97
N GLY A 73 -3.34 1.72 19.08
CA GLY A 73 -3.69 3.15 19.03
C GLY A 73 -2.69 3.98 18.20
N ALA A 74 -1.41 3.60 18.21
CA ALA A 74 -0.37 4.23 17.38
C ALA A 74 -0.58 3.96 15.88
N SER A 75 -0.95 2.72 15.50
CA SER A 75 -1.28 2.37 14.11
C SER A 75 -2.51 3.14 13.62
N LEU A 76 -3.53 3.29 14.46
CA LEU A 76 -4.74 4.05 14.13
C LEU A 76 -4.41 5.55 13.97
N LEU A 77 -3.66 6.13 14.91
CA LEU A 77 -3.24 7.52 14.84
C LEU A 77 -2.37 7.80 13.61
N GLY A 78 -1.43 6.90 13.29
CA GLY A 78 -0.61 6.98 12.08
C GLY A 78 -1.45 6.91 10.81
N GLY A 79 -2.45 6.02 10.77
CA GLY A 79 -3.38 5.92 9.65
C GLY A 79 -4.23 7.18 9.46
N ILE A 80 -4.74 7.76 10.55
CA ILE A 80 -5.50 9.03 10.51
C ILE A 80 -4.59 10.16 10.03
N LEU A 81 -3.39 10.30 10.60
CA LEU A 81 -2.45 11.37 10.23
C LEU A 81 -2.02 11.26 8.76
N PHE A 82 -1.77 10.04 8.29
CA PHE A 82 -1.48 9.76 6.88
C PHE A 82 -2.68 10.11 5.98
N GLY A 83 -3.90 9.72 6.38
CA GLY A 83 -5.12 10.02 5.63
C GLY A 83 -5.39 11.53 5.53
N VAL A 84 -5.27 12.25 6.64
CA VAL A 84 -5.41 13.72 6.69
C VAL A 84 -4.33 14.38 5.84
N GLY A 85 -3.07 13.96 5.98
CA GLY A 85 -1.98 14.47 5.15
C GLY A 85 -2.21 14.25 3.66
N ALA A 86 -2.69 13.07 3.27
CA ALA A 86 -3.01 12.75 1.88
C ALA A 86 -4.22 13.54 1.35
N ALA A 87 -5.21 13.84 2.20
CA ALA A 87 -6.34 14.69 1.85
C ALA A 87 -5.90 16.14 1.61
N VAL A 88 -5.06 16.71 2.49
CA VAL A 88 -4.49 18.06 2.34
C VAL A 88 -3.60 18.16 1.09
N ASN A 89 -2.80 17.13 0.83
CA ASN A 89 -1.95 17.04 -0.36
C ASN A 89 -2.72 16.74 -1.65
N GLY A 90 -3.99 16.31 -1.56
CA GLY A 90 -4.82 15.92 -2.71
C GLY A 90 -4.34 14.66 -3.45
N ALA A 91 -3.39 13.91 -2.86
CA ALA A 91 -2.81 12.70 -3.42
C ALA A 91 -2.11 11.85 -2.34
N CYS A 92 -2.13 10.53 -2.52
CA CYS A 92 -1.25 9.61 -1.79
C CYS A 92 0.19 9.66 -2.35
N THR A 93 1.13 8.98 -1.69
CA THR A 93 2.54 8.91 -2.08
C THR A 93 2.76 8.57 -3.56
N PHE A 94 2.08 7.54 -4.09
CA PHE A 94 2.18 7.17 -5.50
C PHE A 94 1.56 8.21 -6.44
N GLY A 95 0.45 8.83 -6.02
CA GLY A 95 -0.19 9.91 -6.77
C GLY A 95 0.71 11.15 -6.86
N SER A 96 1.38 11.51 -5.77
CA SER A 96 2.35 12.61 -5.76
C SER A 96 3.54 12.32 -6.67
N LEU A 97 4.07 11.09 -6.64
CA LEU A 97 5.16 10.70 -7.53
C LEU A 97 4.79 10.85 -9.01
N ASN A 98 3.58 10.41 -9.39
CA ASN A 98 3.11 10.57 -10.77
C ASN A 98 2.96 12.04 -11.18
N ARG A 99 2.53 12.93 -10.27
CA ARG A 99 2.44 14.38 -10.53
C ARG A 99 3.80 15.02 -10.73
N ILE A 100 4.80 14.63 -9.93
CA ILE A 100 6.19 15.09 -10.08
C ILE A 100 6.74 14.71 -11.46
N VAL A 101 6.56 13.45 -11.88
CA VAL A 101 6.99 12.97 -13.20
C VAL A 101 6.24 13.66 -14.35
N SER A 102 5.00 14.10 -14.11
CA SER A 102 4.23 14.89 -15.10
C SER A 102 4.64 16.37 -15.21
N GLY A 103 5.65 16.82 -14.45
CA GLY A 103 6.18 18.19 -14.51
C GLY A 103 5.61 19.16 -13.47
N GLN A 104 4.80 18.69 -12.51
CA GLN A 104 4.26 19.54 -11.45
C GLN A 104 5.29 19.68 -10.32
N ALA A 105 6.22 20.63 -10.46
CA ALA A 105 7.29 20.88 -9.50
C ALA A 105 6.78 21.23 -8.08
N SER A 106 5.55 21.72 -7.95
CA SER A 106 4.90 22.00 -6.66
C SER A 106 4.81 20.77 -5.75
N TYR A 107 4.81 19.55 -6.29
CA TYR A 107 4.80 18.30 -5.51
C TYR A 107 6.21 17.84 -5.08
N GLY A 108 7.26 18.57 -5.47
CA GLY A 108 8.65 18.25 -5.12
C GLY A 108 8.91 18.20 -3.61
N PHE A 109 8.18 18.98 -2.81
CA PHE A 109 8.28 18.99 -1.36
C PHE A 109 7.69 17.75 -0.67
N VAL A 110 6.91 16.93 -1.38
CA VAL A 110 6.33 15.71 -0.80
C VAL A 110 7.41 14.68 -0.48
N LEU A 111 8.42 14.51 -1.36
CA LEU A 111 9.54 13.59 -1.12
C LEU A 111 10.32 13.91 0.18
N PRO A 112 10.84 15.14 0.38
CA PRO A 112 11.53 15.47 1.61
C PRO A 112 10.59 15.45 2.81
N GLY A 113 9.30 15.80 2.65
CA GLY A 113 8.31 15.68 3.72
C GLY A 113 8.11 14.23 4.19
N ILE A 114 8.01 13.27 3.27
CA ILE A 114 7.92 11.84 3.60
C ILE A 114 9.21 11.35 4.26
N ALA A 115 10.38 11.75 3.73
CA ALA A 115 11.68 11.37 4.30
C ALA A 115 11.86 11.90 5.73
N LEU A 116 11.51 13.17 5.97
CA LEU A 116 11.53 13.79 7.30
C LEU A 116 10.51 13.16 8.23
N GLY A 117 9.30 12.86 7.76
CA GLY A 117 8.29 12.16 8.54
C GLY A 117 8.73 10.76 8.95
N ALA A 118 9.34 10.00 8.03
CA ALA A 118 9.92 8.70 8.33
C ALA A 118 11.06 8.81 9.36
N TYR A 119 11.96 9.79 9.19
CA TYR A 119 13.04 10.04 10.14
C TYR A 119 12.53 10.49 11.53
N ALA A 120 11.53 11.37 11.58
CA ALA A 120 10.91 11.77 12.84
C ALA A 120 10.20 10.59 13.51
N SER A 121 9.60 9.70 12.73
CA SER A 121 8.93 8.51 13.26
C SER A 121 9.91 7.55 13.94
N THR A 122 11.14 7.41 13.45
CA THR A 122 12.13 6.54 14.13
C THR A 122 12.55 7.11 15.49
N LEU A 123 12.60 8.45 15.62
CA LEU A 123 12.92 9.12 16.87
C LEU A 123 11.77 9.07 17.89
N LEU A 124 10.52 9.17 17.42
CA LEU A 124 9.34 9.27 18.27
C LEU A 124 8.73 7.89 18.61
N VAL A 125 8.76 6.95 17.66
CA VAL A 125 8.05 5.66 17.72
C VAL A 125 8.98 4.49 18.04
N GLY A 126 10.31 4.70 18.06
CA GLY A 126 11.29 3.67 18.43
C GLY A 126 11.08 3.03 19.82
N ARG A 127 10.27 3.65 20.69
CA ARG A 127 9.84 3.10 22.00
C ARG A 127 8.52 2.32 21.99
N TRP A 128 7.72 2.45 20.93
CA TRP A 128 6.34 1.96 20.86
C TRP A 128 6.12 0.92 19.77
N ALA A 129 7.18 0.48 19.07
CA ALA A 129 7.08 -0.53 18.04
C ALA A 129 6.49 -1.81 18.63
N PRO A 130 5.23 -2.19 18.28
CA PRO A 130 4.71 -3.45 18.73
C PRO A 130 5.53 -4.56 18.09
N ALA A 131 5.92 -5.57 18.87
CA ALA A 131 6.52 -6.78 18.31
C ALA A 131 5.58 -7.31 17.24
N GLY A 132 6.07 -7.46 16.01
CA GLY A 132 5.29 -7.98 14.90
C GLY A 132 4.72 -9.34 15.31
N ALA A 133 3.40 -9.45 15.33
CA ALA A 133 2.77 -10.74 15.54
C ALA A 133 3.03 -11.60 14.29
N GLY A 134 3.20 -12.92 14.48
CA GLY A 134 3.22 -13.85 13.36
C GLY A 134 1.97 -13.64 12.49
N ASN A 135 2.12 -13.77 11.17
CA ASN A 135 0.98 -13.61 10.28
C ASN A 135 -0.02 -14.76 10.48
N PRO A 136 -1.26 -14.50 10.92
CA PRO A 136 -2.26 -15.55 11.03
C PRO A 136 -2.67 -16.10 9.64
N MET A 137 -2.33 -15.39 8.54
CA MET A 137 -2.52 -15.87 7.17
C MET A 137 -1.36 -16.74 6.65
N ALA A 138 -0.28 -16.88 7.41
CA ALA A 138 0.82 -17.78 7.04
C ALA A 138 0.42 -19.26 7.16
N GLU A 139 -0.52 -19.58 8.05
CA GLU A 139 -1.12 -20.90 8.15
C GLU A 139 -2.37 -20.99 7.25
N PRO A 140 -2.55 -22.08 6.47
CA PRO A 140 -3.70 -22.24 5.60
C PRO A 140 -4.98 -22.49 6.41
N HIS A 141 -5.69 -21.42 6.77
CA HIS A 141 -7.01 -21.49 7.40
C HIS A 141 -8.08 -21.81 6.35
N ARG A 142 -9.10 -22.60 6.70
CA ARG A 142 -10.23 -22.95 5.79
C ARG A 142 -10.91 -21.77 5.07
N TRP A 143 -10.90 -20.56 5.64
CA TRP A 143 -11.47 -19.36 5.01
C TRP A 143 -10.59 -18.77 3.90
N SER A 144 -9.26 -18.90 3.98
CA SER A 144 -8.35 -18.46 2.90
C SER A 144 -8.45 -19.38 1.68
N LEU A 145 -8.67 -20.68 1.91
CA LEU A 145 -8.96 -21.64 0.84
C LEU A 145 -10.30 -21.35 0.15
N LEU A 146 -11.33 -20.96 0.91
CA LEU A 146 -12.62 -20.53 0.35
C LEU A 146 -12.50 -19.22 -0.44
N ALA A 147 -11.72 -18.25 0.04
CA ALA A 147 -11.45 -17.01 -0.69
C ALA A 147 -10.69 -17.27 -2.00
N TRP A 148 -9.81 -18.27 -2.02
CA TRP A 148 -9.10 -18.69 -3.24
C TRP A 148 -10.00 -19.46 -4.21
N ALA A 149 -10.96 -20.25 -3.71
CA ALA A 149 -11.90 -21.00 -4.54
C ALA A 149 -12.98 -20.13 -5.21
N VAL A 150 -13.22 -18.93 -4.70
CA VAL A 150 -14.25 -17.99 -5.18
C VAL A 150 -13.66 -16.83 -5.98
N ALA A 151 -12.34 -16.62 -5.92
CA ALA A 151 -11.62 -15.61 -6.71
C ALA A 151 -11.33 -16.10 -8.13
#